data_AF-A0A9N9RSF6-F1
#
_entry.id   AF-A0A9N9RSF6-F1
#
_cell.length_a   1.000
_cell.length_b   1.000
_cell.length_c   1.000
_cell.angle_alpha   90.00
_cell.angle_beta   90.00
_cell.angle_gamma   90.00
#
_symmetry.space_group_name_H-M   'P 1'
#
loop_
_entity.id
_entity.type
_entity.pdbx_description
1 polymer ?
#
loop_
_entity_poly.entity_id
_entity_poly.type
_entity_poly.pdbx_seq_one_letter_code
_entity_poly.pdbx_strand_id
1 'polypeptide(L)'
;MLNSKVAFLFLILNIFIVNINAATWFYENTNKTVCDVTGKCEDYCNVDGQLIKPGESFKTKDCSEIICSKDFTARGVTCGIAIEDGCKMEPDFTLEYPDCCYKICGEKVE
;
A
#
# COMPACT_ATOMS: atom_id res chain seq x y z
N MET A 1 -11.83 -15.07 32.36
CA MET A 1 -10.36 -14.94 32.50
C MET A 1 -9.73 -15.46 31.23
N LEU A 2 -9.12 -14.59 30.41
CA LEU A 2 -8.44 -15.02 29.19
C LEU A 2 -7.20 -15.84 29.59
N ASN A 3 -7.09 -17.07 29.10
CA ASN A 3 -5.98 -17.96 29.45
C ASN A 3 -4.66 -17.31 28.99
N SER A 4 -3.67 -17.22 29.87
CA SER A 4 -2.38 -16.56 29.62
C SER A 4 -1.68 -17.08 28.34
N LYS A 5 -1.85 -18.38 28.03
CA LYS A 5 -1.35 -18.98 26.78
C LYS A 5 -2.03 -18.44 25.52
N VAL A 6 -3.34 -18.17 25.61
CA VAL A 6 -4.13 -17.61 24.50
C VAL A 6 -3.73 -16.16 24.28
N ALA A 7 -3.54 -15.38 25.35
CA ALA A 7 -3.06 -14.00 25.26
C ALA A 7 -1.68 -13.91 24.60
N PHE A 8 -0.75 -14.82 24.95
CA PHE A 8 0.58 -14.88 24.35
C PHE A 8 0.53 -15.23 22.86
N LEU A 9 -0.37 -16.14 22.47
CA LEU A 9 -0.55 -16.55 21.07
C LEU A 9 -1.13 -15.41 20.23
N PHE A 10 -2.06 -14.62 20.77
CA PHE A 10 -2.55 -13.40 20.13
C PHE A 10 -1.44 -12.35 19.98
N LEU A 11 -0.57 -12.20 20.97
CA LEU A 11 0.53 -11.24 20.92
C LEU A 11 1.55 -11.62 19.85
N ILE A 12 1.90 -12.90 19.75
CA ILE A 12 2.74 -13.43 18.66
C ILE A 12 2.08 -13.22 17.30
N LEU A 13 0.78 -13.55 17.17
CA LEU A 13 0.07 -13.37 15.90
C LEU A 13 0.08 -11.90 15.44
N ASN A 14 -0.10 -10.95 16.36
CA ASN A 14 -0.05 -9.53 16.04
C ASN A 14 1.34 -9.10 15.54
N ILE A 15 2.42 -9.62 16.13
CA ILE A 15 3.79 -9.34 15.65
C ILE A 15 3.99 -9.91 14.23
N PHE A 16 3.50 -11.11 13.94
CA PHE A 16 3.61 -11.70 12.60
C PHE A 16 2.78 -10.96 11.54
N ILE A 17 1.60 -10.44 11.90
CA ILE A 17 0.77 -9.63 10.98
C ILE A 17 1.46 -8.32 10.59
N VAL A 18 2.27 -7.75 11.48
CA VAL A 18 3.05 -6.52 11.20
C VAL A 18 4.19 -6.77 10.21
N ASN A 19 4.56 -8.02 9.94
CA ASN A 19 5.62 -8.38 8.97
C ASN A 19 5.09 -8.67 7.55
N ILE A 20 3.84 -8.32 7.23
CA ILE A 20 3.41 -8.30 5.83
C ILE A 20 4.24 -7.23 5.12
N ASN A 21 5.08 -7.66 4.16
CA ASN A 21 6.11 -6.91 3.43
C ASN A 21 5.56 -5.76 2.58
N ALA A 22 4.83 -4.83 3.19
CA ALA A 22 4.29 -3.65 2.55
C ALA A 22 4.57 -2.46 3.44
N ALA A 23 5.34 -1.49 2.94
CA ALA A 23 5.43 -0.20 3.61
C ALA A 23 4.15 0.58 3.26
N THR A 24 3.44 1.02 4.30
CA THR A 24 2.20 1.78 4.15
C THR A 24 2.37 3.20 4.68
N TRP A 25 1.77 4.18 4.01
CA TRP A 25 1.65 5.55 4.51
C TRP A 25 0.22 6.06 4.31
N PHE A 26 -0.13 7.14 5.01
CA PHE A 26 -1.47 7.71 4.99
C PHE A 26 -1.44 9.17 4.54
N TYR A 27 -2.51 9.56 3.86
CA TYR A 27 -2.78 10.95 3.51
C TYR A 27 -3.96 11.45 4.33
N GLU A 28 -3.81 12.62 4.93
CA GLU A 28 -4.89 13.30 5.66
C GLU A 28 -5.64 14.26 4.74
N ASN A 29 -6.94 14.44 5.00
CA ASN A 29 -7.79 15.45 4.35
C ASN A 29 -7.75 15.42 2.81
N THR A 30 -7.79 14.24 2.20
CA THR A 30 -7.71 14.13 0.73
C THR A 30 -9.02 14.44 0.00
N ASN A 31 -10.12 14.66 0.72
CA ASN A 31 -11.41 14.90 0.09
C ASN A 31 -11.40 16.17 -0.78
N LYS A 32 -11.82 16.01 -2.04
CA LYS A 32 -12.00 17.11 -2.99
C LYS A 32 -13.26 16.90 -3.83
N THR A 33 -14.15 17.87 -3.78
CA THR A 33 -15.32 17.96 -4.66
C THR A 33 -14.94 18.59 -6.00
N VAL A 34 -15.34 17.96 -7.10
CA VAL A 34 -15.20 18.48 -8.47
C VAL A 34 -16.57 18.54 -9.11
N CYS A 35 -16.94 19.73 -9.60
CA CYS A 35 -18.21 19.95 -10.28
C CYS A 35 -17.99 20.11 -11.79
N ASP A 36 -18.81 19.44 -12.59
CA ASP A 36 -18.79 19.56 -14.04
C ASP A 36 -19.53 20.83 -14.54
N VAL A 37 -19.49 21.05 -15.85
CA VAL A 37 -20.15 22.20 -16.50
C VAL A 37 -21.69 22.15 -16.43
N THR A 38 -22.26 20.99 -16.08
CA THR A 38 -23.70 20.80 -15.88
C THR A 38 -24.12 21.03 -14.43
N GLY A 39 -23.16 21.27 -13.53
CA GLY A 39 -23.38 21.47 -12.10
C GLY A 39 -23.43 20.17 -11.30
N LYS A 40 -23.14 19.02 -11.91
CA LYS A 40 -23.03 17.75 -11.18
C LYS A 40 -21.69 17.71 -10.46
N CYS A 41 -21.75 17.58 -9.13
CA CYS A 41 -20.56 17.50 -8.28
C CYS A 41 -20.32 16.06 -7.82
N GLU A 42 -19.06 15.64 -7.84
CA GLU A 42 -18.61 14.35 -7.34
C GLU A 42 -17.39 14.55 -6.43
N ASP A 43 -17.31 13.72 -5.38
CA ASP A 43 -16.23 13.76 -4.40
C ASP A 43 -15.15 12.71 -4.71
N TYR A 44 -13.90 13.07 -4.49
CA TYR A 44 -12.72 12.27 -4.82
C TYR A 44 -11.70 12.33 -3.68
N CYS A 45 -10.83 11.32 -3.58
CA CYS A 45 -9.53 11.52 -2.95
C CYS A 45 -8.63 12.25 -3.95
N ASN A 46 -8.05 13.38 -3.54
CA ASN A 46 -7.04 14.13 -4.29
C ASN A 46 -5.68 13.90 -3.65
N VAL A 47 -4.86 13.07 -4.29
CA VAL A 47 -3.50 12.75 -3.83
C VAL A 47 -2.51 13.20 -4.88
N ASP A 48 -1.65 14.17 -4.54
CA ASP A 48 -0.63 14.73 -5.44
C ASP A 48 -1.18 15.19 -6.81
N GLY A 49 -2.43 15.67 -6.83
CA GLY A 49 -3.12 16.12 -8.03
C GLY A 49 -3.89 15.03 -8.79
N GLN A 50 -3.81 13.77 -8.36
CA GLN A 50 -4.62 12.68 -8.90
C GLN A 50 -5.96 12.55 -8.19
N LEU A 51 -7.04 12.50 -8.99
CA LEU A 51 -8.40 12.30 -8.51
C LEU A 51 -8.76 10.81 -8.57
N ILE A 52 -9.05 10.23 -7.42
CA ILE A 52 -9.36 8.81 -7.27
C ILE A 52 -10.77 8.71 -6.69
N LYS A 53 -11.62 7.87 -7.27
CA LYS A 53 -12.98 7.70 -6.73
C LYS A 53 -12.94 6.91 -5.41
N PRO A 54 -13.90 7.15 -4.52
CA PRO A 54 -14.03 6.37 -3.29
C PRO A 54 -14.19 4.88 -3.57
N GLY A 55 -13.32 4.05 -2.98
CA GLY A 55 -13.27 2.61 -3.19
C GLY A 55 -12.41 2.17 -4.37
N GLU A 56 -11.80 3.09 -5.11
CA GLU A 56 -10.85 2.79 -6.18
C GLU A 56 -9.40 2.97 -5.71
N SER A 57 -8.47 2.47 -6.52
CA SER A 57 -7.03 2.66 -6.35
C SER A 57 -6.38 3.10 -7.65
N PHE A 58 -5.19 3.69 -7.54
CA PHE A 58 -4.34 3.97 -8.68
C PHE A 58 -2.90 3.51 -8.40
N LYS A 59 -2.22 3.02 -9.43
CA LYS A 59 -0.83 2.59 -9.35
C LYS A 59 0.09 3.73 -9.79
N THR A 60 1.11 4.00 -8.98
CA THR A 60 2.13 5.01 -9.27
C THR A 60 3.25 4.41 -10.13
N LYS A 61 4.08 5.29 -10.69
CA LYS A 61 5.30 4.87 -11.39
C LYS A 61 6.40 4.36 -10.45
N ASP A 62 6.34 4.74 -9.19
CA ASP A 62 7.36 4.42 -8.18
C ASP A 62 7.04 3.11 -7.46
N CYS A 63 6.48 2.15 -8.20
CA CYS A 63 6.10 0.84 -7.70
C CYS A 63 5.29 0.89 -6.40
N SER A 64 4.20 1.66 -6.43
CA SER A 64 3.27 1.71 -5.32
C SER A 64 1.83 1.83 -5.79
N GLU A 65 0.89 1.57 -4.89
CA GLU A 65 -0.53 1.71 -5.11
C GLU A 65 -1.11 2.65 -4.05
N ILE A 66 -1.91 3.62 -4.49
CA ILE A 66 -2.64 4.51 -3.61
C ILE A 66 -4.11 4.14 -3.68
N ILE A 67 -4.69 3.88 -2.52
CA ILE A 67 -6.05 3.37 -2.35
C ILE A 67 -6.87 4.47 -1.70
N CYS A 68 -7.99 4.85 -2.34
CA CYS A 68 -8.98 5.77 -1.78
C CYS A 68 -10.07 4.98 -1.06
N SER A 69 -10.17 5.16 0.25
CA SER A 69 -11.24 4.57 1.06
C SER A 69 -12.57 5.27 0.82
N LYS A 70 -13.67 4.62 1.21
CA LYS A 70 -15.03 5.19 1.10
C LYS A 70 -15.27 6.44 1.97
N ASP A 71 -14.44 6.64 2.99
CA ASP A 71 -14.46 7.79 3.89
C ASP A 71 -13.50 8.91 3.44
N PHE A 72 -12.99 8.84 2.19
CA PHE A 72 -12.05 9.80 1.62
C PHE A 72 -10.70 9.89 2.35
N THR A 73 -10.37 8.88 3.15
CA THR A 73 -8.98 8.64 3.56
C THR A 73 -8.24 7.96 2.42
N ALA A 74 -6.99 8.34 2.18
CA ALA A 74 -6.15 7.65 1.22
C ALA A 74 -4.95 7.01 1.93
N ARG A 75 -4.58 5.81 1.48
CA ARG A 75 -3.38 5.12 1.94
C ARG A 75 -2.54 4.72 0.75
N GLY A 76 -1.23 4.91 0.85
CA GLY A 76 -0.27 4.35 -0.08
C GLY A 76 0.29 3.04 0.43
N VAL A 77 0.57 2.13 -0.48
CA VAL A 77 1.19 0.84 -0.25
C VAL A 77 2.32 0.69 -1.25
N THR A 78 3.53 0.43 -0.77
CA THR A 78 4.70 0.15 -1.63
C THR A 78 5.32 -1.18 -1.22
N CYS A 79 6.32 -1.62 -1.98
CA CYS A 79 7.09 -2.80 -1.65
C CYS A 79 7.66 -2.66 -0.22
N GLY A 80 7.60 -3.72 0.58
CA GLY A 80 8.33 -3.77 1.85
C GLY A 80 9.83 -3.67 1.61
N ILE A 81 10.65 -3.66 2.65
CA ILE A 81 12.11 -3.75 2.48
C ILE A 81 12.54 -5.14 2.94
N ALA A 82 13.17 -5.91 2.05
CA ALA A 82 13.95 -7.08 2.41
C ALA A 82 15.43 -6.71 2.23
N ILE A 83 16.26 -7.08 3.20
CA ILE A 83 17.71 -6.93 3.11
C ILE A 83 18.27 -8.35 3.10
N GLU A 84 18.90 -8.73 2.00
CA GLU A 84 19.60 -10.01 1.87
C GLU A 84 21.01 -9.74 1.35
N ASP A 85 22.01 -10.24 2.08
CA ASP A 85 23.42 -10.04 1.73
C ASP A 85 23.74 -10.71 0.38
N GLY A 86 24.35 -9.94 -0.53
CA GLY A 86 24.77 -10.43 -1.84
C GLY A 86 23.70 -10.40 -2.94
N CYS A 87 22.47 -9.95 -2.64
CA CYS A 87 21.40 -9.79 -3.62
C CYS A 87 21.19 -8.30 -3.96
N LYS A 88 21.18 -7.96 -5.25
CA LYS A 88 20.76 -6.64 -5.72
C LYS A 88 19.23 -6.64 -5.82
N MET A 89 18.55 -6.14 -4.79
CA MET A 89 17.09 -5.97 -4.80
C MET A 89 16.74 -4.64 -5.45
N GLU A 90 16.60 -4.64 -6.78
CA GLU A 90 16.07 -3.48 -7.50
C GLU A 90 14.64 -3.78 -7.98
N PRO A 91 13.69 -2.87 -7.74
CA PRO A 91 12.36 -2.95 -8.33
C PRO A 91 12.43 -2.79 -9.85
N ASP A 92 11.56 -3.50 -10.57
CA ASP A 92 11.40 -3.38 -12.01
C ASP A 92 10.27 -2.39 -12.33
N PHE A 93 10.64 -1.12 -12.50
CA PHE A 93 9.70 -0.04 -12.82
C PHE A 93 9.04 -0.15 -14.21
N THR A 94 9.36 -1.18 -15.00
CA THR A 94 8.61 -1.48 -16.24
C THR A 94 7.30 -2.21 -15.99
N LEU A 95 7.15 -2.79 -14.80
CA LEU A 95 5.94 -3.48 -14.34
C LEU A 95 5.09 -2.57 -13.45
N GLU A 96 3.83 -2.96 -13.25
CA GLU A 96 2.94 -2.29 -12.31
C GLU A 96 3.00 -2.93 -10.92
N TYR A 97 2.67 -2.19 -9.86
CA TYR A 97 2.50 -2.78 -8.53
C TYR A 97 1.41 -3.87 -8.54
N PRO A 98 1.61 -5.01 -7.85
CA PRO A 98 2.76 -5.39 -7.01
C PRO A 98 3.92 -6.07 -7.77
N ASP A 99 3.81 -6.27 -9.08
CA ASP A 99 4.76 -7.06 -9.88
C ASP A 99 6.10 -6.36 -10.10
N CYS A 100 6.15 -5.04 -9.99
CA CYS A 100 7.39 -4.25 -10.01
C CYS A 100 8.23 -4.39 -8.74
N CYS A 101 7.71 -5.01 -7.68
CA CYS A 101 8.48 -5.22 -6.46
C CYS A 101 9.64 -6.19 -6.69
N TYR A 102 10.72 -6.01 -5.94
CA TYR A 102 11.86 -6.92 -6.01
C TYR A 102 11.39 -8.35 -5.70
N LYS A 103 11.96 -9.30 -6.44
CA LYS A 103 11.82 -10.72 -6.13
C LYS A 103 12.92 -11.07 -5.13
N ILE A 104 12.56 -11.79 -4.07
CA ILE A 104 13.55 -12.37 -3.16
C ILE A 104 14.48 -13.24 -4.01
N CYS A 105 15.80 -13.13 -3.81
CA CYS A 105 16.80 -13.94 -4.53
C CYS A 105 16.71 -15.40 -4.04
N GLY A 106 15.69 -16.12 -4.48
CA GLY A 106 15.51 -17.53 -4.21
C GLY A 106 16.18 -18.38 -5.29
N GLU A 107 17.51 -18.47 -5.25
CA GLU A 107 18.33 -19.65 -5.59
C GLU A 107 19.79 -19.20 -5.68
N LYS A 108 20.66 -19.79 -4.85
CA LYS A 108 22.09 -19.78 -5.13
C LYS A 108 22.25 -20.37 -6.53
N VAL A 109 22.69 -19.56 -7.48
CA VAL A 109 23.28 -20.09 -8.71
C VAL A 109 24.60 -20.73 -8.24
N GLU A 110 24.59 -22.05 -8.07
CA GLU A 110 25.81 -22.85 -7.90
C GLU A 110 26.78 -22.64 -9.06
#